data_AF-A0A6J8B2S4-F1
#
_entry.id   AF-A0A6J8B2S4-F1
#
_cell.length_a   1.000
_cell.length_b   1.000
_cell.length_c   1.000
_cell.angle_alpha   90.00
_cell.angle_beta   90.00
_cell.angle_gamma   90.00
#
_symmetry.space_group_name_H-M   'P 1'
#
loop_
_entity.id
_entity.type
_entity.pdbx_description
1 polymer ?
#
loop_
_entity_poly.entity_id
_entity_poly.type
_entity_poly.pdbx_seq_one_letter_code
_entity_poly.pdbx_strand_id
1 'polypeptide(L)'
;MGWQKRESGRKYNSKSGVGTLIGDQTGKVVGRGILSSDCRVCTFWKAKNVETQEHKCTRNWFGSAKGMEPDVGARLIEDVETKNCQVSTVIMDDDTTTMARIRRTIQHPIKKLSDTNHIKSQFNNKLWTLKNTFKNDLTKPAITHLNRCFSFALYSNKNHPESMGNDLKAIVLHLYKEHDLCNKKWCSYKRNPDKYRPTVSLTSLPLRQKLAEIIGEYTSGYNIEKISLCINKRGRIFS
;
A
#
# COMPACT_ATOMS: atom_id res chain seq x y z
N MET A 1 8.94 2.32 6.68
CA MET A 1 10.36 2.70 6.78
C MET A 1 10.56 4.15 7.15
N GLY A 2 11.57 4.35 7.98
CA GLY A 2 12.14 5.66 8.23
C GLY A 2 13.39 5.80 7.38
N TRP A 3 13.33 6.66 6.37
CA TRP A 3 14.53 7.18 5.72
C TRP A 3 14.95 8.45 6.48
N GLN A 4 16.25 8.63 6.75
CA GLN A 4 16.74 9.90 7.33
C GLN A 4 16.50 11.11 6.40
N LYS A 5 16.23 10.89 5.10
CA LYS A 5 15.74 11.90 4.17
C LYS A 5 14.49 11.38 3.45
N ARG A 6 13.33 11.98 3.70
CA ARG A 6 12.17 11.91 2.81
C ARG A 6 12.05 13.24 2.05
N GLU A 7 12.79 13.37 0.96
CA GLU A 7 12.55 14.43 -0.02
C GLU A 7 12.25 13.80 -1.39
N SER A 8 10.98 13.88 -1.78
CA SER A 8 10.48 13.85 -3.16
C SER A 8 11.09 12.84 -4.14
N GLY A 9 10.95 11.53 -3.90
CA GLY A 9 10.82 10.47 -4.93
C GLY A 9 11.87 10.36 -6.06
N ARG A 10 12.97 11.13 -6.03
CA ARG A 10 13.92 11.28 -7.14
C ARG A 10 15.39 11.23 -6.72
N LYS A 11 15.69 11.12 -5.41
CA LYS A 11 17.07 11.02 -4.89
C LYS A 11 17.20 9.80 -3.98
N TYR A 12 17.87 8.77 -4.48
CA TYR A 12 18.15 7.53 -3.76
C TYR A 12 19.56 7.58 -3.15
N ASN A 13 19.78 8.47 -2.17
CA ASN A 13 21.11 8.71 -1.58
C ASN A 13 21.15 8.43 -0.06
N SER A 14 20.21 7.63 0.43
CA SER A 14 20.18 7.23 1.83
C SER A 14 21.42 6.41 2.20
N LYS A 15 22.03 6.77 3.33
CA LYS A 15 23.20 6.07 3.91
C LYS A 15 22.80 4.88 4.78
N SER A 16 21.52 4.73 5.06
CA SER A 16 20.95 3.61 5.79
C SER A 16 19.55 3.27 5.33
N GLY A 17 19.20 2.00 5.47
CA GLY A 17 17.86 1.45 5.27
C GLY A 17 17.44 0.67 6.51
N VAL A 18 16.18 0.84 6.95
CA VAL A 18 15.65 0.20 8.16
C VAL A 18 14.34 -0.49 7.85
N GLY A 19 14.35 -1.81 7.83
CA GLY A 19 13.17 -2.63 7.63
C GLY A 19 12.66 -3.21 8.94
N THR A 20 11.36 -3.44 9.02
CA THR A 20 10.72 -4.09 10.16
C THR A 20 9.65 -5.07 9.67
N LEU A 21 9.63 -6.26 10.28
CA LEU A 21 8.62 -7.29 10.05
C LEU A 21 7.67 -7.31 11.24
N ILE A 22 6.37 -7.20 10.99
CA ILE A 22 5.32 -7.16 12.01
C ILE A 22 4.40 -8.36 11.86
N GLY A 23 4.18 -9.08 12.96
CA GLY A 23 3.28 -10.21 13.03
C GLY A 23 1.82 -9.80 12.81
N ASP A 24 1.12 -10.53 11.93
CA ASP A 24 -0.24 -10.19 11.51
C ASP A 24 -1.26 -10.23 12.63
N GLN A 25 -1.23 -11.30 13.42
CA GLN A 25 -2.19 -11.50 14.50
C GLN A 25 -1.85 -10.62 15.73
N THR A 26 -0.57 -10.48 16.04
CA THR A 26 -0.13 -9.82 17.28
C THR A 26 0.06 -8.32 17.11
N GLY A 27 0.30 -7.83 15.89
CA GLY A 27 0.71 -6.45 15.64
C GLY A 27 2.08 -6.11 16.23
N LYS A 28 2.84 -7.09 16.71
CA LYS A 28 4.15 -6.91 17.35
C LYS A 28 5.26 -7.05 16.32
N VAL A 29 6.37 -6.33 16.55
CA VAL A 29 7.59 -6.48 15.76
C VAL A 29 8.18 -7.86 16.03
N VAL A 30 8.36 -8.64 14.96
CA VAL A 30 8.98 -9.99 15.00
C VAL A 30 10.39 -10.00 14.40
N GLY A 31 10.75 -8.97 13.63
CA GLY A 31 12.08 -8.80 13.07
C GLY A 31 12.38 -7.33 12.78
N ARG A 32 13.66 -6.95 12.92
CA ARG A 32 14.17 -5.61 12.59
C ARG A 32 15.54 -5.75 11.95
N GLY A 33 15.72 -5.12 10.79
CA GLY A 33 16.96 -5.14 10.03
C GLY A 33 17.43 -3.71 9.75
N ILE A 34 18.73 -3.48 9.87
CA ILE A 34 19.36 -2.19 9.57
C ILE A 34 20.52 -2.44 8.63
N LEU A 35 20.48 -1.77 7.48
CA LEU A 35 21.62 -1.66 6.57
C LEU A 35 22.19 -0.25 6.63
N SER A 36 23.51 -0.14 6.59
CA SER A 36 24.20 1.12 6.45
C SER A 36 25.40 1.00 5.54
N SER A 37 25.51 1.95 4.60
CA SER A 37 26.66 2.11 3.72
C SER A 37 27.75 2.99 4.34
N ASP A 38 27.52 3.54 5.53
CA ASP A 38 28.40 4.50 6.17
C ASP A 38 28.69 4.09 7.63
N CYS A 39 29.87 4.46 8.11
CA CYS A 39 30.21 4.38 9.51
C CYS A 39 31.01 5.63 9.88
N ARG A 40 30.55 6.35 10.91
CA ARG A 40 31.19 7.61 11.34
C ARG A 40 32.65 7.42 11.69
N VAL A 41 33.00 6.32 12.35
CA VAL A 41 34.39 6.00 12.74
C VAL A 41 35.24 5.75 11.50
N CYS A 42 34.81 4.89 10.58
CA CYS A 42 35.50 4.68 9.30
C CYS A 42 35.68 5.98 8.50
N THR A 43 34.63 6.81 8.42
CA THR A 43 34.66 8.05 7.66
C THR A 43 35.62 9.08 8.26
N PHE A 44 35.72 9.14 9.59
CA PHE A 44 36.68 10.00 10.28
C PHE A 44 38.13 9.62 9.99
N TRP A 45 38.48 8.33 10.13
CA TRP A 45 39.84 7.85 9.90
C TRP A 45 40.24 7.92 8.43
N LYS A 46 39.31 7.63 7.51
CA LYS A 46 39.51 7.82 6.08
C LYS A 46 39.82 9.27 5.72
N ALA A 47 39.14 10.24 6.34
CA ALA A 47 39.40 11.66 6.10
C ALA A 47 40.78 12.11 6.58
N LYS A 48 41.35 11.43 7.59
CA LYS A 48 42.71 11.66 8.08
C LYS A 48 43.78 10.91 7.28
N ASN A 49 43.39 10.07 6.32
CA ASN A 49 44.28 9.18 5.57
C ASN A 49 45.12 8.26 6.48
N VAL A 50 44.53 7.83 7.60
CA VAL A 50 45.13 6.90 8.57
C VAL A 50 44.29 5.64 8.65
N GLU A 51 44.94 4.51 8.94
CA GLU A 51 44.25 3.24 9.14
C GLU A 51 43.19 3.35 10.25
N THR A 52 42.04 2.75 10.00
CA THR A 52 40.90 2.81 10.92
C THR A 52 41.15 1.91 12.11
N GLN A 53 41.10 2.46 13.31
CA GLN A 53 41.19 1.67 14.55
C GLN A 53 40.06 0.64 14.64
N GLU A 54 40.33 -0.48 15.32
CA GLU A 54 39.34 -1.52 15.59
C GLU A 54 38.13 -0.92 16.32
N HIS A 55 36.93 -1.17 15.79
CA HIS A 55 35.68 -0.69 16.37
C HIS A 55 34.50 -1.54 15.89
N LYS A 56 33.36 -1.39 16.58
CA LYS A 56 32.09 -1.97 16.13
C LYS A 56 31.56 -1.21 14.91
N CYS A 57 32.02 -1.60 13.72
CA CYS A 57 31.64 -0.97 12.47
C CYS A 57 30.14 -1.12 12.19
N THR A 58 29.47 -0.01 11.88
CA THR A 58 28.05 -0.01 11.50
C THR A 58 27.83 -0.24 10.02
N ARG A 59 28.90 -0.17 9.21
CA ARG A 59 28.83 -0.33 7.76
C ARG A 59 28.74 -1.81 7.41
N ASN A 60 27.56 -2.22 6.95
CA ASN A 60 27.24 -3.60 6.58
C ASN A 60 26.58 -3.70 5.18
N TRP A 61 26.60 -2.61 4.42
CA TRP A 61 26.08 -2.56 3.05
C TRP A 61 27.08 -1.90 2.10
N PHE A 62 27.31 -2.57 0.97
CA PHE A 62 28.30 -2.15 -0.04
C PHE A 62 27.68 -1.90 -1.42
N GLY A 63 26.37 -2.17 -1.59
CA GLY A 63 25.64 -1.94 -2.83
C GLY A 63 25.08 -0.53 -2.96
N SER A 64 24.21 -0.33 -3.95
CA SER A 64 23.48 0.93 -4.14
C SER A 64 22.44 1.16 -3.04
N ALA A 65 22.07 2.41 -2.76
CA ALA A 65 21.02 2.71 -1.77
C ALA A 65 19.67 2.05 -2.13
N LYS A 66 19.36 1.94 -3.43
CA LYS A 66 18.16 1.24 -3.93
C LYS A 66 18.13 -0.25 -3.57
N GLY A 67 19.30 -0.87 -3.44
CA GLY A 67 19.39 -2.28 -3.07
C GLY A 67 19.20 -2.56 -1.58
N MET A 68 19.25 -1.54 -0.71
CA MET A 68 19.12 -1.76 0.74
C MET A 68 17.73 -2.27 1.12
N GLU A 69 16.68 -1.70 0.53
CA GLU A 69 15.29 -2.09 0.79
C GLU A 69 15.01 -3.56 0.46
N PRO A 70 15.27 -4.05 -0.78
CA PRO A 70 15.03 -5.44 -1.12
C PRO A 70 15.89 -6.40 -0.30
N ASP A 71 17.11 -5.99 0.06
CA ASP A 71 18.04 -6.81 0.83
C ASP A 71 17.64 -6.94 2.30
N VAL A 72 17.26 -5.85 2.97
CA VAL A 72 16.70 -5.92 4.33
C VAL A 72 15.43 -6.78 4.34
N GLY A 73 14.56 -6.62 3.34
CA GLY A 73 13.32 -7.38 3.24
C GLY A 73 13.56 -8.89 3.21
N ALA A 74 14.56 -9.34 2.42
CA ALA A 74 14.93 -10.75 2.35
C ALA A 74 15.57 -11.24 3.66
N ARG A 75 16.55 -10.50 4.22
CA ARG A 75 17.22 -10.87 5.47
C ARG A 75 16.24 -11.02 6.64
N LEU A 76 15.24 -10.15 6.72
CA LEU A 76 14.22 -10.22 7.76
C LEU A 76 13.41 -11.51 7.72
N ILE A 77 13.17 -12.05 6.52
CA ILE A 77 12.43 -13.31 6.35
C ILE A 77 13.35 -14.48 6.72
N GLU A 78 14.59 -14.48 6.24
CA GLU A 78 15.60 -15.48 6.63
C GLU A 78 15.81 -15.52 8.15
N ASP A 79 15.94 -14.36 8.80
CA ASP A 79 16.13 -14.23 10.25
C ASP A 79 14.93 -14.77 11.06
N VAL A 80 13.74 -14.81 10.47
CA VAL A 80 12.57 -15.44 11.10
C VAL A 80 12.54 -16.94 10.83
N GLU A 81 12.91 -17.37 9.63
CA GLU A 81 12.96 -18.78 9.25
C GLU A 81 14.02 -19.56 10.02
N THR A 82 15.15 -18.94 10.36
CA THR A 82 16.16 -19.51 11.28
C THR A 82 15.62 -19.80 12.67
N LYS A 83 14.50 -19.18 13.08
CA LYS A 83 13.83 -19.41 14.37
C LYS A 83 12.70 -20.44 14.27
N ASN A 84 12.78 -21.33 13.28
CA ASN A 84 11.80 -22.39 13.01
C ASN A 84 10.38 -21.84 12.74
N CYS A 85 10.28 -20.65 12.14
CA CYS A 85 9.04 -20.00 11.76
C CYS A 85 8.98 -19.78 10.25
N GLN A 86 8.00 -20.34 9.55
CA GLN A 86 7.89 -20.15 8.10
C GLN A 86 7.02 -18.93 7.73
N VAL A 87 7.51 -18.06 6.84
CA VAL A 87 6.72 -16.91 6.34
C VAL A 87 5.95 -17.30 5.08
N SER A 88 4.65 -17.55 5.20
CA SER A 88 3.82 -17.92 4.04
C SER A 88 3.31 -16.72 3.21
N THR A 89 3.08 -15.58 3.86
CA THR A 89 2.49 -14.39 3.23
C THR A 89 3.18 -13.13 3.71
N VAL A 90 3.52 -12.27 2.77
CA VAL A 90 4.11 -10.95 3.00
C VAL A 90 3.16 -9.87 2.51
N ILE A 91 2.92 -8.87 3.36
CA ILE A 91 2.17 -7.66 3.01
C ILE A 91 3.16 -6.51 2.89
N MET A 92 3.27 -5.95 1.70
CA MET A 92 4.18 -4.85 1.40
C MET A 92 3.65 -4.00 0.24
N ASP A 93 4.32 -2.88 -0.03
CA ASP A 93 4.04 -2.07 -1.21
C ASP A 93 4.33 -2.85 -2.50
N ASP A 94 3.83 -2.33 -3.64
CA ASP A 94 4.05 -2.97 -4.94
C ASP A 94 5.45 -2.79 -5.52
N ASP A 95 6.49 -2.82 -4.67
CA ASP A 95 7.88 -2.88 -5.12
C ASP A 95 8.19 -4.28 -5.68
N THR A 96 8.49 -4.33 -6.97
CA THR A 96 8.84 -5.55 -7.68
C THR A 96 10.24 -6.02 -7.32
N THR A 97 11.13 -5.11 -6.93
CA THR A 97 12.54 -5.44 -6.66
C THR A 97 12.71 -6.20 -5.35
N THR A 98 11.98 -5.81 -4.30
CA THR A 98 11.94 -6.53 -3.02
C THR A 98 11.38 -7.94 -3.18
N MET A 99 10.23 -8.10 -3.84
CA MET A 99 9.68 -9.44 -4.04
C MET A 99 10.60 -10.32 -4.91
N ALA A 100 11.26 -9.75 -5.91
CA ALA A 100 12.21 -10.48 -6.74
C ALA A 100 13.47 -10.89 -5.96
N ARG A 101 13.90 -10.11 -4.96
CA ARG A 101 14.99 -10.51 -4.06
C ARG A 101 14.53 -11.64 -3.13
N ILE A 102 13.38 -11.48 -2.47
CA ILE A 102 12.81 -12.50 -1.57
C ILE A 102 12.68 -13.85 -2.28
N ARG A 103 12.15 -13.89 -3.52
CA ARG A 103 12.00 -15.12 -4.29
C ARG A 103 13.32 -15.80 -4.70
N ARG A 104 14.42 -15.06 -4.75
CA ARG A 104 15.75 -15.64 -5.04
C ARG A 104 16.40 -16.19 -3.78
N THR A 105 16.04 -15.65 -2.63
CA THR A 105 16.64 -15.98 -1.34
C THR A 105 15.88 -17.10 -0.63
N ILE A 106 14.54 -17.04 -0.63
CA ILE A 106 13.69 -18.00 0.08
C ILE A 106 13.29 -19.14 -0.85
N GLN A 107 13.50 -20.38 -0.39
CA GLN A 107 13.36 -21.59 -1.20
C GLN A 107 11.90 -22.04 -1.40
N HIS A 108 10.97 -21.56 -0.57
CA HIS A 108 9.55 -21.92 -0.66
C HIS A 108 8.71 -20.75 -1.19
N PRO A 109 7.52 -21.03 -1.77
CA PRO A 109 6.65 -19.98 -2.28
C PRO A 109 6.17 -19.05 -1.16
N ILE A 110 6.25 -17.74 -1.42
CA ILE A 110 5.70 -16.68 -0.56
C ILE A 110 4.62 -15.92 -1.33
N LYS A 111 3.42 -15.84 -0.74
CA LYS A 111 2.32 -15.04 -1.28
C LYS A 111 2.56 -13.56 -0.99
N LYS A 112 2.52 -12.72 -2.02
CA LYS A 112 2.54 -11.26 -1.86
C LYS A 112 1.12 -10.70 -1.83
N LEU A 113 0.83 -9.89 -0.82
CA LEU A 113 -0.36 -9.06 -0.72
C LEU A 113 0.05 -7.58 -0.72
N SER A 114 -0.70 -6.74 -1.44
CA SER A 114 -0.46 -5.30 -1.47
C SER A 114 -1.04 -4.64 -0.21
N ASP A 115 -0.37 -3.63 0.36
CA ASP A 115 -0.97 -2.85 1.46
C ASP A 115 -2.27 -2.17 0.98
N THR A 116 -3.31 -2.22 1.82
CA THR A 116 -4.54 -1.43 1.67
C THR A 116 -4.31 0.05 1.35
N ASN A 117 -3.28 0.67 1.92
CA ASN A 117 -2.92 2.05 1.63
C ASN A 117 -2.46 2.20 0.18
N HIS A 118 -1.73 1.22 -0.33
CA HIS A 118 -1.32 1.17 -1.72
C HIS A 118 -2.52 1.02 -2.66
N ILE A 119 -3.48 0.14 -2.33
CA ILE A 119 -4.72 -0.03 -3.10
C ILE A 119 -5.50 1.30 -3.20
N LYS A 120 -5.68 2.01 -2.07
CA LYS A 120 -6.33 3.33 -2.06
C LYS A 120 -5.54 4.37 -2.85
N SER A 121 -4.21 4.34 -2.75
CA SER A 121 -3.36 5.26 -3.51
C SER A 121 -3.46 5.00 -5.01
N GLN A 122 -3.47 3.75 -5.46
CA GLN A 122 -3.64 3.39 -6.86
C GLN A 122 -5.00 3.88 -7.39
N PHE A 123 -6.07 3.66 -6.62
CA PHE A 123 -7.40 4.17 -6.97
C PHE A 123 -7.41 5.69 -7.10
N ASN A 124 -6.86 6.41 -6.11
CA ASN A 124 -6.75 7.86 -6.15
C ASN A 124 -5.95 8.35 -7.37
N ASN A 125 -4.83 7.71 -7.69
CA ASN A 125 -4.02 8.06 -8.86
C ASN A 125 -4.80 7.90 -10.16
N LYS A 126 -5.59 6.83 -10.32
CA LYS A 126 -6.47 6.64 -11.50
C LYS A 126 -7.51 7.76 -11.61
N LEU A 127 -8.10 8.20 -10.51
CA LEU A 127 -9.05 9.32 -10.50
C LEU A 127 -8.40 10.63 -10.92
N TRP A 128 -7.18 10.91 -10.46
CA TRP A 128 -6.43 12.11 -10.86
C TRP A 128 -6.02 12.08 -12.34
N THR A 129 -5.65 10.91 -12.86
CA THR A 129 -5.43 10.73 -14.30
C THR A 129 -6.71 11.00 -15.08
N LEU A 130 -7.84 10.43 -14.65
CA LEU A 130 -9.14 10.61 -15.29
C LEU A 130 -9.61 12.07 -15.25
N LYS A 131 -9.29 12.80 -14.17
CA LYS A 131 -9.59 14.23 -14.04
C LYS A 131 -8.95 15.07 -15.14
N ASN A 132 -7.80 14.67 -15.67
CA ASN A 132 -7.14 15.42 -16.74
C ASN A 132 -7.99 15.43 -18.03
N THR A 133 -8.76 14.37 -18.25
CA THR A 133 -9.72 14.25 -19.36
C THR A 133 -11.05 14.91 -19.03
N PHE A 134 -11.56 14.71 -17.81
CA PHE A 134 -12.89 15.19 -17.37
C PHE A 134 -12.77 16.36 -16.38
N LYS A 135 -12.08 17.44 -16.76
CA LYS A 135 -11.68 18.50 -15.83
C LYS A 135 -12.86 19.17 -15.10
N ASN A 136 -13.94 19.42 -15.83
CA ASN A 136 -15.13 20.13 -15.35
C ASN A 136 -16.10 19.19 -14.62
N ASP A 137 -16.23 17.94 -15.07
CA ASP A 137 -17.13 16.96 -14.47
C ASP A 137 -16.53 16.35 -13.19
N LEU A 138 -15.27 15.93 -13.24
CA LEU A 138 -14.57 15.28 -12.11
C LEU A 138 -13.82 16.32 -11.28
N THR A 139 -14.55 16.99 -10.40
CA THR A 139 -14.01 18.02 -9.50
C THR A 139 -13.17 17.43 -8.35
N LYS A 140 -12.36 18.26 -7.68
CA LYS A 140 -11.59 17.80 -6.49
C LYS A 140 -12.51 17.30 -5.37
N PRO A 141 -13.64 17.96 -5.03
CA PRO A 141 -14.61 17.42 -4.08
C PRO A 141 -15.17 16.05 -4.50
N ALA A 142 -15.42 15.84 -5.81
CA ALA A 142 -15.85 14.54 -6.33
C ALA A 142 -14.81 13.45 -6.07
N ILE A 143 -13.53 13.70 -6.34
CA ILE A 143 -12.44 12.76 -6.05
C ILE A 143 -12.34 12.45 -4.54
N THR A 144 -12.46 13.47 -3.69
CA THR A 144 -12.44 13.27 -2.23
C THR A 144 -13.61 12.40 -1.76
N HIS A 145 -14.81 12.64 -2.30
CA HIS A 145 -15.99 11.85 -1.97
C HIS A 145 -15.86 10.40 -2.47
N LEU A 146 -15.41 10.20 -3.71
CA LEU A 146 -15.10 8.88 -4.28
C LEU A 146 -14.14 8.08 -3.40
N ASN A 147 -13.03 8.69 -2.96
CA ASN A 147 -12.07 8.04 -2.06
C ASN A 147 -12.68 7.64 -0.70
N ARG A 148 -13.60 8.46 -0.17
CA ARG A 148 -14.33 8.15 1.07
C ARG A 148 -15.27 6.97 0.86
N CYS A 149 -16.07 6.97 -0.20
CA CYS A 149 -16.98 5.86 -0.55
C CYS A 149 -16.20 4.56 -0.78
N PHE A 150 -15.09 4.63 -1.52
CA PHE A 150 -14.21 3.49 -1.75
C PHE A 150 -13.66 2.93 -0.43
N SER A 151 -13.08 3.79 0.42
CA SER A 151 -12.59 3.38 1.73
C SER A 151 -13.68 2.76 2.60
N PHE A 152 -14.89 3.35 2.58
CA PHE A 152 -16.03 2.81 3.32
C PHE A 152 -16.40 1.40 2.85
N ALA A 153 -16.53 1.20 1.52
CA ALA A 153 -16.87 -0.10 0.94
C ALA A 153 -15.84 -1.18 1.33
N LEU A 154 -14.55 -0.83 1.34
CA LEU A 154 -13.48 -1.71 1.76
C LEU A 154 -13.57 -2.09 3.25
N TYR A 155 -13.66 -1.11 4.15
CA TYR A 155 -13.56 -1.37 5.59
C TYR A 155 -14.86 -1.85 6.24
N SER A 156 -16.02 -1.63 5.59
CA SER A 156 -17.34 -2.02 6.13
C SER A 156 -17.69 -3.49 5.83
N ASN A 157 -16.98 -4.12 4.90
CA ASN A 157 -17.24 -5.47 4.42
C ASN A 157 -16.05 -6.41 4.69
N LYS A 158 -15.43 -6.29 5.87
CA LYS A 158 -14.34 -7.19 6.29
C LYS A 158 -14.80 -8.65 6.21
N ASN A 159 -13.95 -9.50 5.65
CA ASN A 159 -14.23 -10.92 5.38
C ASN A 159 -15.44 -11.21 4.45
N HIS A 160 -16.06 -10.20 3.83
CA HIS A 160 -17.24 -10.37 2.98
C HIS A 160 -16.98 -9.82 1.56
N PRO A 161 -16.22 -10.54 0.72
CA PRO A 161 -15.81 -10.05 -0.61
C PRO A 161 -17.00 -9.78 -1.53
N GLU A 162 -18.06 -10.57 -1.46
CA GLU A 162 -19.28 -10.35 -2.27
C GLU A 162 -19.97 -9.03 -1.91
N SER A 163 -20.19 -8.79 -0.60
CA SER A 163 -20.77 -7.53 -0.11
C SER A 163 -19.87 -6.33 -0.44
N MET A 164 -18.54 -6.50 -0.35
CA MET A 164 -17.56 -5.49 -0.77
C MET A 164 -17.70 -5.15 -2.25
N GLY A 165 -17.83 -6.17 -3.10
CA GLY A 165 -18.02 -6.00 -4.54
C GLY A 165 -19.31 -5.24 -4.86
N ASN A 166 -20.40 -5.57 -4.18
CA ASN A 166 -21.69 -4.90 -4.34
C ASN A 166 -21.63 -3.43 -3.90
N ASP A 167 -21.04 -3.14 -2.75
CA ASP A 167 -20.86 -1.76 -2.26
C ASP A 167 -19.95 -0.94 -3.19
N LEU A 168 -18.88 -1.53 -3.73
CA LEU A 168 -18.00 -0.87 -4.70
C LEU A 168 -18.74 -0.52 -6.00
N LYS A 169 -19.53 -1.45 -6.55
CA LYS A 169 -20.36 -1.21 -7.74
C LYS A 169 -21.41 -0.11 -7.50
N ALA A 170 -21.98 -0.07 -6.29
CA ALA A 170 -22.96 0.94 -5.91
C ALA A 170 -22.38 2.37 -5.86
N ILE A 171 -21.06 2.56 -5.75
CA ILE A 171 -20.43 3.89 -5.71
C ILE A 171 -20.76 4.70 -6.96
N VAL A 172 -20.63 4.08 -8.14
CA VAL A 172 -20.86 4.80 -9.41
C VAL A 172 -22.33 5.18 -9.52
N LEU A 173 -23.25 4.27 -9.24
CA LEU A 173 -24.69 4.56 -9.25
C LEU A 173 -25.04 5.70 -8.28
N HIS A 174 -24.50 5.65 -7.06
CA HIS A 174 -24.73 6.66 -6.02
C HIS A 174 -24.39 8.08 -6.49
N LEU A 175 -23.29 8.25 -7.23
CA LEU A 175 -22.84 9.55 -7.73
C LEU A 175 -23.75 10.12 -8.82
N TYR A 176 -24.53 9.27 -9.48
CA TYR A 176 -25.50 9.64 -10.52
C TYR A 176 -26.93 9.67 -9.97
N LYS A 177 -27.09 9.74 -8.62
CA LYS A 177 -28.37 9.75 -7.90
C LYS A 177 -29.18 8.45 -8.07
N GLU A 178 -28.54 7.38 -8.49
CA GLU A 178 -29.14 6.06 -8.60
C GLU A 178 -28.79 5.27 -7.34
N HIS A 179 -29.81 5.02 -6.53
CA HIS A 179 -29.61 4.46 -5.19
C HIS A 179 -29.99 2.99 -5.07
N ASP A 180 -30.29 2.30 -6.17
CA ASP A 180 -30.85 0.95 -6.14
C ASP A 180 -29.96 -0.05 -5.40
N LEU A 181 -28.65 -0.01 -5.66
CA LEU A 181 -27.66 -0.88 -5.02
C LEU A 181 -27.05 -0.27 -3.73
N CYS A 182 -27.50 0.91 -3.30
CA CYS A 182 -26.94 1.57 -2.12
C CYS A 182 -27.36 0.91 -0.81
N ASN A 183 -26.42 0.80 0.13
CA ASN A 183 -26.69 0.34 1.48
C ASN A 183 -27.04 1.51 2.44
N LYS A 184 -28.06 1.34 3.29
CA LYS A 184 -28.43 2.30 4.36
C LYS A 184 -27.27 2.62 5.31
N LYS A 185 -26.27 1.75 5.43
CA LYS A 185 -25.08 1.97 6.26
C LYS A 185 -24.25 3.17 5.83
N TRP A 186 -24.32 3.62 4.58
CA TRP A 186 -23.55 4.80 4.12
C TRP A 186 -24.32 5.76 3.23
N CYS A 187 -25.35 5.30 2.52
CA CYS A 187 -26.17 6.16 1.69
C CYS A 187 -27.20 6.91 2.54
N SER A 188 -27.04 8.22 2.68
CA SER A 188 -27.99 9.07 3.41
C SER A 188 -29.37 9.11 2.75
N TYR A 189 -29.46 8.99 1.42
CA TYR A 189 -30.74 8.87 0.72
C TYR A 189 -31.55 7.66 1.20
N LYS A 190 -30.92 6.48 1.31
CA LYS A 190 -31.57 5.27 1.84
C LYS A 190 -31.93 5.36 3.32
N ARG A 191 -31.35 6.30 4.08
CA ARG A 191 -31.72 6.54 5.49
C ARG A 191 -32.90 7.50 5.61
N ASN A 192 -32.87 8.59 4.84
CA ASN A 192 -33.92 9.61 4.83
C ASN A 192 -33.92 10.32 3.45
N PRO A 193 -34.81 9.91 2.52
CA PRO A 193 -34.90 10.52 1.21
C PRO A 193 -35.24 12.01 1.26
N ASP A 194 -36.13 12.43 2.17
CA ASP A 194 -36.66 13.79 2.23
C ASP A 194 -35.58 14.82 2.61
N LYS A 195 -34.66 14.43 3.48
CA LYS A 195 -33.53 15.27 3.92
C LYS A 195 -32.27 15.07 3.08
N TYR A 196 -32.31 14.23 2.04
CA TYR A 196 -31.13 13.94 1.26
C TYR A 196 -30.66 15.16 0.47
N ARG A 197 -29.37 15.46 0.61
CA ARG A 197 -28.66 16.45 -0.19
C ARG A 197 -27.35 15.78 -0.63
N PRO A 198 -27.20 15.45 -1.94
CA PRO A 198 -25.99 14.79 -2.41
C PRO A 198 -24.79 15.74 -2.26
N THR A 199 -23.71 15.25 -1.66
CA THR A 199 -22.46 16.02 -1.55
C THR A 199 -21.83 16.27 -2.92
N VAL A 200 -21.98 15.30 -3.81
CA VAL A 200 -21.47 15.32 -5.18
C VAL A 200 -22.53 14.67 -6.06
N SER A 201 -22.80 15.29 -7.21
CA SER A 201 -23.65 14.70 -8.24
C SER A 201 -22.97 14.86 -9.59
N LEU A 202 -22.84 13.77 -10.32
CA LEU A 202 -22.29 13.73 -11.67
C LEU A 202 -23.40 13.50 -12.68
N THR A 203 -23.21 13.97 -13.91
CA THR A 203 -24.20 13.85 -15.01
C THR A 203 -23.59 13.31 -16.31
N SER A 204 -22.28 13.46 -16.50
CA SER A 204 -21.56 13.04 -17.70
C SER A 204 -21.58 11.52 -17.88
N LEU A 205 -22.25 11.03 -18.93
CA LEU A 205 -22.31 9.59 -19.26
C LEU A 205 -20.93 9.00 -19.65
N PRO A 206 -20.07 9.68 -20.42
CA PRO A 206 -18.73 9.16 -20.70
C PRO A 206 -17.88 9.01 -19.42
N LEU A 207 -18.00 9.95 -18.48
CA LEU A 207 -17.35 9.84 -17.17
C LEU A 207 -17.89 8.64 -16.38
N ARG A 208 -19.21 8.38 -16.46
CA ARG A 208 -19.86 7.26 -15.77
C ARG A 208 -19.25 5.93 -16.20
N GLN A 209 -19.11 5.73 -17.51
CA GLN A 209 -18.52 4.52 -18.09
C GLN A 209 -17.08 4.33 -17.60
N LYS A 210 -16.26 5.40 -17.63
CA LYS A 210 -14.87 5.33 -17.16
C LYS A 210 -14.74 5.04 -15.67
N LEU A 211 -15.61 5.61 -14.83
CA LEU A 211 -15.64 5.28 -13.40
C LEU A 211 -16.06 3.83 -13.17
N ALA A 212 -17.03 3.32 -13.94
CA ALA A 212 -17.46 1.92 -13.87
C ALA A 212 -16.34 0.96 -14.31
N GLU A 213 -15.60 1.28 -15.37
CA GLU A 213 -14.41 0.53 -15.79
C GLU A 213 -13.38 0.44 -14.66
N ILE A 214 -13.00 1.59 -14.07
CA ILE A 214 -12.03 1.64 -12.96
C ILE A 214 -12.50 0.79 -11.78
N ILE A 215 -13.76 0.91 -11.36
CA ILE A 215 -14.33 0.10 -10.27
C ILE A 215 -14.40 -1.39 -10.66
N GLY A 216 -14.68 -1.70 -11.92
CA GLY A 216 -14.68 -3.04 -12.49
C GLY A 216 -13.37 -3.79 -12.23
N GLU A 217 -12.24 -3.08 -12.37
CA GLU A 217 -10.92 -3.66 -12.08
C GLU A 217 -10.76 -4.15 -10.64
N TYR A 218 -11.43 -3.53 -9.67
CA TYR A 218 -11.38 -3.94 -8.26
C TYR A 218 -12.44 -4.98 -7.89
N THR A 219 -13.48 -5.13 -8.72
CA THR A 219 -14.64 -5.98 -8.42
C THR A 219 -14.65 -7.30 -9.20
N SER A 220 -13.65 -7.55 -10.05
CA SER A 220 -13.44 -8.89 -10.63
C SER A 220 -13.22 -9.92 -9.52
N GLY A 221 -13.76 -11.14 -9.68
CA GLY A 221 -13.80 -12.15 -8.60
C GLY A 221 -12.43 -12.41 -7.95
N TYR A 222 -11.38 -12.54 -8.76
CA TYR A 222 -10.01 -12.71 -8.24
C TYR A 222 -9.49 -11.48 -7.48
N ASN A 223 -9.76 -10.26 -7.98
CA ASN A 223 -9.25 -9.05 -7.35
C ASN A 223 -10.00 -8.72 -6.05
N ILE A 224 -11.32 -8.93 -5.99
CA ILE A 224 -12.11 -8.62 -4.80
C ILE A 224 -11.74 -9.54 -3.63
N GLU A 225 -11.48 -10.82 -3.89
CA GLU A 225 -10.97 -11.74 -2.88
C GLU A 225 -9.60 -11.32 -2.36
N LYS A 226 -8.69 -10.95 -3.27
CA LYS A 226 -7.36 -10.47 -2.91
C LYS A 226 -7.41 -9.19 -2.07
N ILE A 227 -8.25 -8.24 -2.46
CA ILE A 227 -8.45 -6.98 -1.74
C ILE A 227 -9.04 -7.25 -0.35
N SER A 228 -10.04 -8.13 -0.25
CA SER A 228 -10.62 -8.56 1.03
C SER A 228 -9.55 -9.12 1.96
N LEU A 229 -8.69 -10.03 1.47
CA LEU A 229 -7.56 -10.56 2.23
C LEU A 229 -6.60 -9.46 2.71
N CYS A 230 -6.30 -8.46 1.88
CA CYS A 230 -5.45 -7.33 2.25
C CYS A 230 -6.06 -6.50 3.39
N ILE A 231 -7.39 -6.29 3.41
CA ILE A 231 -8.08 -5.48 4.41
C ILE A 231 -8.16 -6.17 5.77
N ASN A 232 -8.25 -7.51 5.78
CA ASN A 232 -8.42 -8.28 7.00
C ASN A 232 -7.12 -8.46 7.79
N LYS A 233 -5.97 -8.17 7.17
CA LYS A 233 -4.65 -8.36 7.77
C LYS A 233 -4.06 -7.06 8.32
N ARG A 234 -3.41 -7.17 9.48
CA ARG A 234 -2.69 -6.08 10.17
C ARG A 234 -1.18 -6.21 10.03
N GLY A 235 -0.68 -7.38 9.65
CA GLY A 235 0.75 -7.66 9.45
C GLY A 235 1.28 -6.87 8.29
N ARG A 236 2.46 -6.28 8.44
CA ARG A 236 3.10 -5.46 7.40
C ARG A 236 4.59 -5.65 7.48
N ILE A 237 5.23 -5.78 6.32
CA ILE A 237 6.63 -5.44 6.20
C ILE A 237 6.68 -3.94 5.96
N PHE A 238 7.24 -3.22 6.92
CA PHE A 238 7.58 -1.83 6.73
C PHE A 238 9.01 -1.78 6.20
N SER A 239 9.12 -1.77 4.88
CA SER A 239 10.17 -1.03 4.17
C SER A 239 9.71 0.37 3.82
#